data_AF-A0A8T3RIF1-F1
#
_entry.id   AF-A0A8T3RIF1-F1
#
_cell.length_a   1.000
_cell.length_b   1.000
_cell.length_c   1.000
_cell.angle_alpha   90.00
_cell.angle_beta   90.00
_cell.angle_gamma   90.00
#
_symmetry.space_group_name_H-M   'P 1'
#
loop_
_entity.id
_entity.type
_entity.pdbx_description
1 polymer ?
#
loop_
_entity_poly.entity_id
_entity_poly.type
_entity_poly.pdbx_seq_one_letter_code
_entity_poly.pdbx_strand_id
1 'polypeptide(L)'
;MIDFMFSILAFIAAIGVLVVVHEFGHFCVARAVGIKVLRFSVGFGKPIWGRRIGRDQTEFVVAAIPLGGYVKMLDDREGPVPPADLTREFNRQPLAARTAVVMAGPLFNFLFAILAYCAMYVIGISGLKPQIGEVVPDSIAAKAGLRQGVEIVSVDEEPTPTWEAVINETIPKVVDGETVNLLVREQDGRTRKVAIDLRRVHIDDLARGSLLRRLGIQPYRPHLEAVIGEVLAGGAAERSGLRAGD
;
A
#
# COMPACT_ATOMS: atom_id res chain seq x y z
N MET A 1 -0.41 11.10 18.21
CA MET A 1 -0.10 12.34 17.45
C MET A 1 0.95 12.11 16.37
N ILE A 2 2.03 11.36 16.66
CA ILE A 2 3.07 11.02 15.67
C ILE A 2 2.48 10.24 14.49
N ASP A 3 1.67 9.20 14.74
CA ASP A 3 1.06 8.39 13.67
C ASP A 3 0.13 9.20 12.74
N PHE A 4 -0.58 10.17 13.32
CA PHE A 4 -1.44 11.07 12.56
C PHE A 4 -0.62 11.98 11.64
N MET A 5 0.46 12.58 12.16
CA MET A 5 1.33 13.45 11.37
C MET A 5 2.09 12.67 10.29
N PHE A 6 2.53 11.45 10.61
CA PHE A 6 3.10 10.53 9.63
C PHE A 6 2.09 10.19 8.53
N SER A 7 0.85 9.86 8.88
CA SER A 7 -0.20 9.55 7.90
C SER A 7 -0.49 10.72 6.96
N ILE A 8 -0.55 11.95 7.49
CA ILE A 8 -0.72 13.17 6.67
C ILE A 8 0.46 13.34 5.72
N LEU A 9 1.69 13.22 6.22
CA LEU A 9 2.88 13.40 5.40
C LEU A 9 2.98 12.33 4.31
N ALA A 10 2.71 11.06 4.66
CA ALA A 10 2.65 9.95 3.72
C ALA A 10 1.56 10.16 2.66
N PHE A 11 0.38 10.65 3.06
CA PHE A 11 -0.69 10.98 2.13
C PHE A 11 -0.29 12.09 1.15
N ILE A 12 0.30 13.18 1.64
CA ILE A 12 0.79 14.28 0.79
C ILE A 12 1.86 13.77 -0.18
N ALA A 13 2.80 12.95 0.29
CA ALA A 13 3.82 12.35 -0.56
C ALA A 13 3.22 11.44 -1.63
N ALA A 14 2.28 10.57 -1.26
CA ALA A 14 1.62 9.64 -2.18
C ALA A 14 0.85 10.39 -3.28
N ILE A 15 0.04 11.40 -2.91
CA ILE A 15 -0.68 12.23 -3.88
C ILE A 15 0.30 13.03 -4.75
N GLY A 16 1.36 13.58 -4.15
CA GLY A 16 2.39 14.32 -4.88
C GLY A 16 3.03 13.46 -5.98
N VAL A 17 3.46 12.24 -5.64
CA VAL A 17 4.04 11.30 -6.62
C VAL A 17 3.03 10.96 -7.71
N LEU A 18 1.79 10.63 -7.33
CA LEU A 18 0.74 10.25 -8.28
C LEU A 18 0.43 11.38 -9.27
N VAL A 19 0.34 12.62 -8.82
CA VAL A 19 0.09 13.76 -9.71
C VAL A 19 1.31 14.05 -10.58
N VAL A 20 2.54 13.98 -10.05
CA VAL A 20 3.75 14.20 -10.85
C VAL A 20 3.84 13.19 -12.00
N VAL A 21 3.54 11.92 -11.74
CA VAL A 21 3.51 10.87 -12.77
C VAL A 21 2.40 11.15 -13.80
N HIS A 22 1.23 11.59 -13.35
CA HIS A 22 0.12 11.97 -14.23
C HIS A 22 0.51 13.11 -15.18
N GLU A 23 1.02 14.21 -14.64
CA GLU A 23 1.47 15.36 -15.41
C GLU A 23 2.64 14.98 -16.33
N PHE A 24 3.53 14.10 -15.87
CA PHE A 24 4.63 13.58 -16.69
C PHE A 24 4.11 12.82 -17.92
N GLY A 25 3.00 12.10 -17.81
CA GLY A 25 2.33 11.46 -18.95
C GLY A 25 1.88 12.48 -19.99
N HIS A 26 1.15 13.52 -19.58
CA HIS A 26 0.76 14.62 -20.46
C HIS A 26 1.97 15.28 -21.13
N PHE A 27 3.01 15.56 -20.35
CA PHE A 27 4.25 16.16 -20.84
C PHE A 27 4.96 15.31 -21.90
N CYS A 28 5.13 14.02 -21.63
CA CYS A 28 5.83 13.11 -22.53
C CYS A 28 5.11 12.98 -23.87
N VAL A 29 3.79 12.75 -23.82
CA VAL A 29 3.02 12.56 -25.06
C VAL A 29 2.89 13.88 -25.82
N ALA A 30 2.67 15.01 -25.15
CA ALA A 30 2.62 16.32 -25.81
C ALA A 30 3.91 16.59 -26.61
N ARG A 31 5.07 16.34 -26.02
CA ARG A 31 6.35 16.50 -26.74
C ARG A 31 6.54 15.48 -27.86
N ALA A 32 6.09 14.24 -27.67
CA ALA A 32 6.19 13.20 -28.69
C ALA A 32 5.35 13.51 -29.93
N VAL A 33 4.17 14.12 -29.77
CA VAL A 33 3.32 14.56 -30.89
C VAL A 33 3.67 15.95 -31.44
N GLY A 34 4.76 16.57 -30.95
CA GLY A 34 5.29 17.83 -31.46
C GLY A 34 4.72 19.11 -30.83
N ILE A 35 3.86 18.99 -29.82
CA ILE A 35 3.29 20.13 -29.10
C ILE A 35 4.36 20.79 -28.24
N LYS A 36 4.44 22.12 -28.30
CA LYS A 36 5.38 22.89 -27.49
C LYS A 36 4.86 23.01 -26.07
N VAL A 37 5.65 22.56 -25.10
CA VAL A 37 5.34 22.71 -23.66
C VAL A 37 6.12 23.90 -23.10
N LEU A 38 5.39 24.83 -22.50
CA LEU A 38 5.93 26.07 -21.93
C LEU A 38 6.42 25.85 -20.50
N ARG A 39 5.65 25.13 -19.67
CA ARG A 39 5.96 24.91 -18.26
C ARG A 39 5.52 23.52 -17.80
N PHE A 40 6.36 22.89 -16.99
CA PHE A 40 6.03 21.71 -16.21
C PHE A 40 6.16 22.07 -14.74
N SER A 41 5.05 22.12 -14.00
CA SER A 41 5.04 22.52 -12.60
C SER A 41 4.71 21.33 -11.69
N VAL A 42 5.59 21.08 -10.72
CA VAL A 42 5.31 20.22 -9.57
C VAL A 42 4.81 21.11 -8.44
N GLY A 43 3.57 20.94 -8.04
CA GLY A 43 2.87 21.78 -7.08
C GLY A 43 2.22 23.03 -7.68
N PHE A 44 1.54 23.77 -6.81
CA PHE A 44 0.83 25.02 -7.08
C PHE A 44 1.39 26.21 -6.30
N GLY A 45 1.00 27.41 -6.73
CA GLY A 45 1.29 28.66 -6.04
C GLY A 45 2.65 29.25 -6.40
N LYS A 46 3.31 29.88 -5.42
CA LYS A 46 4.57 30.59 -5.63
C LYS A 46 5.69 29.59 -6.00
N PRO A 47 6.40 29.80 -7.12
CA PRO A 47 7.59 29.03 -7.46
C PRO A 47 8.64 29.18 -6.35
N ILE A 48 9.10 28.06 -5.79
CA ILE A 48 10.26 28.02 -4.89
C ILE A 48 11.53 27.92 -5.73
N TRP A 49 11.48 27.10 -6.77
CA TRP A 49 12.61 26.86 -7.65
C TRP A 49 12.13 26.60 -9.07
N GLY A 50 12.93 26.99 -10.07
CA GLY A 50 12.66 26.60 -11.44
C GLY A 50 13.84 26.80 -12.38
N ARG A 51 13.85 26.03 -13.47
CA ARG A 51 14.89 26.05 -14.50
C ARG A 51 14.31 25.81 -15.87
N ARG A 52 14.82 26.52 -16.88
CA ARG A 52 14.48 26.29 -18.30
C ARG A 52 15.44 25.29 -18.91
N ILE A 53 14.91 24.25 -19.55
CA ILE A 53 15.70 23.14 -20.08
C ILE A 53 15.21 22.76 -21.48
N GLY A 54 16.16 22.38 -22.34
CA GLY A 54 15.90 21.81 -23.66
C GLY A 54 15.71 22.84 -24.78
N ARG A 55 15.49 22.33 -26.00
CA ARG A 55 15.35 23.14 -27.22
C ARG A 55 14.20 24.14 -27.14
N ASP A 56 13.10 23.75 -26.51
CA ASP A 56 11.90 24.59 -26.37
C ASP A 56 11.94 25.50 -25.13
N GLN A 57 13.03 25.47 -24.36
CA GLN A 57 13.20 26.24 -23.12
C GLN A 57 12.04 26.02 -22.13
N THR A 58 11.51 24.80 -22.04
CA THR A 58 10.44 24.44 -21.12
C THR A 58 10.86 24.73 -19.69
N GLU A 59 10.01 25.46 -18.97
CA GLU A 59 10.26 25.86 -17.59
C GLU A 59 9.81 24.76 -16.63
N PHE A 60 10.76 24.10 -15.96
CA PHE A 60 10.47 23.14 -14.90
C PHE A 60 10.43 23.89 -13.58
N VAL A 61 9.31 23.80 -12.85
CA VAL A 61 9.07 24.55 -11.61
C VAL A 61 8.70 23.60 -10.48
N VAL A 62 9.24 23.87 -9.30
CA VAL A 62 8.77 23.30 -8.03
C VAL A 62 8.14 24.45 -7.23
N ALA A 63 6.85 24.33 -6.95
CA ALA A 63 6.06 25.35 -6.26
C ALA A 63 5.81 25.00 -4.79
N ALA A 64 5.38 25.99 -4.01
CA ALA A 64 5.28 25.86 -2.56
C ALA A 64 4.23 24.88 -2.05
N ILE A 65 3.16 24.64 -2.81
CA ILE A 65 2.08 23.75 -2.40
C ILE A 65 2.23 22.42 -3.15
N PRO A 66 2.59 21.30 -2.50
CA PRO A 66 2.87 20.03 -3.17
C PRO A 66 1.61 19.26 -3.60
N LEU A 67 0.41 19.80 -3.33
CA LEU A 67 -0.88 19.17 -3.61
C LEU A 67 -1.31 19.32 -5.08
N GLY A 68 -0.43 18.93 -6.01
CA GLY A 68 -0.76 18.75 -7.42
C GLY A 68 0.35 19.20 -8.37
N GLY A 69 -0.02 19.66 -9.56
CA GLY A 69 0.90 20.05 -10.62
C GLY A 69 0.13 20.41 -11.89
N TYR A 70 0.83 20.90 -12.90
CA TYR A 70 0.24 21.14 -14.22
C TYR A 70 1.28 21.19 -15.34
N VAL A 71 0.88 20.76 -16.52
CA VAL A 71 1.61 20.97 -17.78
C VAL A 71 0.98 22.10 -18.59
N LYS A 72 1.70 23.21 -18.73
CA LYS A 72 1.30 24.34 -19.58
C LYS A 72 1.76 24.10 -21.01
N MET A 73 0.81 23.80 -21.90
CA MET A 73 1.05 23.64 -23.33
C MET A 73 0.87 24.98 -24.06
N LEU A 74 1.49 25.13 -25.22
CA LEU A 74 1.28 26.29 -26.08
C LEU A 74 -0.16 26.29 -26.61
N ASP A 75 -0.90 27.35 -26.33
CA ASP A 75 -2.31 27.52 -26.68
C ASP A 75 -2.58 29.01 -27.00
N ASP A 76 -3.24 29.30 -28.13
CA ASP A 76 -3.56 30.66 -28.57
C ASP A 76 -4.61 31.37 -27.70
N ARG A 77 -5.38 30.61 -26.91
CA ARG A 77 -6.39 31.13 -26.00
C ARG A 77 -5.77 31.77 -24.76
N GLU A 78 -4.53 31.41 -24.43
CA GLU A 78 -3.82 31.90 -23.25
C GLU A 78 -2.82 33.02 -23.55
N GLY A 79 -2.58 33.32 -24.82
CA GLY A 79 -1.70 34.42 -25.23
C GLY A 79 -1.28 34.33 -26.70
N PRO A 80 -0.63 35.38 -27.21
CA PRO A 80 -0.18 35.42 -28.60
C PRO A 80 0.88 34.35 -28.89
N VAL A 81 0.65 33.54 -29.92
CA VAL A 81 1.56 32.48 -30.38
C VAL A 81 2.41 32.98 -31.55
N PRO A 82 3.75 32.84 -31.51
CA PRO A 82 4.61 33.19 -32.64
C PRO A 82 4.23 32.42 -33.90
N PRO A 83 4.26 33.04 -35.10
CA PRO A 83 3.88 32.37 -36.35
C PRO A 83 4.65 31.06 -36.63
N ALA A 84 5.91 30.98 -36.18
CA ALA A 84 6.76 29.81 -36.33
C ALA A 84 6.34 28.60 -35.45
N ASP A 85 5.60 28.83 -34.37
CA ASP A 85 5.17 27.80 -33.41
C ASP A 85 3.68 27.43 -33.55
N LEU A 86 2.94 28.04 -34.49
CA LEU A 86 1.51 27.79 -34.69
C LEU A 86 1.20 26.31 -34.97
N THR A 87 2.06 25.59 -35.69
CA THR A 87 1.87 24.15 -35.95
C THR A 87 2.12 23.26 -34.74
N ARG A 88 2.66 23.83 -33.65
CA ARG A 88 3.03 23.15 -32.40
C ARG A 88 2.11 23.52 -31.25
N GLU A 89 1.07 24.28 -31.54
CA GLU A 89 0.01 24.65 -30.60
C GLU A 89 -0.92 23.46 -30.37
N PHE A 90 -1.42 23.32 -29.14
CA PHE A 90 -2.30 22.22 -28.75
C PHE A 90 -3.62 22.23 -29.53
N ASN A 91 -4.29 23.37 -29.67
CA ASN A 91 -5.61 23.44 -30.31
C ASN A 91 -5.59 23.25 -31.83
N ARG A 92 -4.44 23.49 -32.47
CA ARG A 92 -4.23 23.23 -33.91
C ARG A 92 -3.85 21.78 -34.21
N GLN A 93 -3.56 20.97 -33.20
CA GLN A 93 -3.29 19.56 -33.42
C GLN A 93 -4.55 18.79 -33.85
N PRO A 94 -4.37 17.72 -34.65
CA PRO A 94 -5.45 16.78 -34.93
C PRO A 94 -6.10 16.25 -33.66
N LEU A 95 -7.40 15.94 -33.73
CA LEU A 95 -8.15 15.41 -32.59
C LEU A 95 -7.47 14.21 -31.94
N ALA A 96 -6.95 13.28 -32.74
CA ALA A 96 -6.23 12.10 -32.25
C ALA A 96 -5.03 12.45 -31.36
N ALA A 97 -4.24 13.46 -31.73
CA ALA A 97 -3.10 13.90 -30.94
C ALA A 97 -3.53 14.56 -29.63
N ARG A 98 -4.57 15.40 -29.67
CA ARG A 98 -5.14 16.04 -28.47
C ARG A 98 -5.71 14.99 -27.51
N THR A 99 -6.47 14.04 -28.03
CA THR A 99 -7.01 12.92 -27.26
C THR A 99 -5.89 12.05 -26.67
N ALA A 100 -4.84 11.74 -27.43
CA ALA A 100 -3.69 10.98 -26.93
C ALA A 100 -3.02 11.68 -25.76
N VAL A 101 -2.82 13.01 -25.84
CA VAL A 101 -2.25 13.80 -24.75
C VAL A 101 -3.14 13.78 -23.51
N VAL A 102 -4.46 14.00 -23.65
CA VAL A 102 -5.40 13.99 -22.50
C VAL A 102 -5.48 12.60 -21.86
N MET A 103 -5.43 11.53 -22.64
CA MET A 103 -5.43 10.15 -22.11
C MET A 103 -4.09 9.73 -21.51
N ALA A 104 -3.00 10.42 -21.85
CA ALA A 104 -1.67 10.06 -21.39
C ALA A 104 -1.51 10.10 -19.87
N GLY A 105 -2.07 11.12 -19.21
CA GLY A 105 -1.98 11.26 -17.75
C GLY A 105 -2.54 10.04 -17.00
N PRO A 106 -3.82 9.67 -17.23
CA PRO A 106 -4.40 8.45 -16.65
C PRO A 106 -3.63 7.16 -17.00
N LEU A 107 -3.17 7.03 -18.25
CA LEU A 107 -2.46 5.82 -18.68
C LEU A 107 -1.09 5.68 -17.99
N PHE A 108 -0.37 6.78 -17.76
CA PHE A 108 0.88 6.77 -17.00
C PHE A 108 0.66 6.42 -15.54
N ASN A 109 -0.43 6.88 -14.93
CA ASN A 109 -0.79 6.46 -13.57
C ASN A 109 -1.12 4.97 -13.50
N PHE A 110 -1.82 4.44 -14.51
CA PHE A 110 -2.11 3.02 -14.58
C PHE A 110 -0.83 2.18 -14.73
N LEU A 111 0.09 2.61 -15.61
CA LEU A 111 1.40 1.98 -15.74
C LEU A 111 2.21 2.06 -14.44
N PHE A 112 2.21 3.22 -13.79
CA PHE A 112 2.87 3.40 -12.50
C PHE A 112 2.28 2.50 -11.42
N ALA A 113 0.96 2.33 -11.36
CA ALA A 113 0.32 1.41 -10.44
C ALA A 113 0.81 -0.03 -10.67
N ILE A 114 0.86 -0.50 -11.91
CA ILE A 114 1.40 -1.83 -12.24
C ILE A 114 2.84 -1.97 -11.74
N LEU A 115 3.71 -1.01 -12.07
CA LEU A 115 5.12 -1.04 -11.65
C LEU A 115 5.28 -0.97 -10.13
N ALA A 116 4.48 -0.16 -9.45
CA ALA A 116 4.47 -0.04 -7.99
C ALA A 116 4.02 -1.35 -7.33
N TYR A 117 2.96 -1.98 -7.83
CA TYR A 117 2.52 -3.30 -7.36
C TYR A 117 3.59 -4.36 -7.59
N CYS A 118 4.20 -4.42 -8.78
CA CYS A 118 5.29 -5.34 -9.04
C CYS A 118 6.45 -5.12 -8.06
N ALA A 119 6.87 -3.87 -7.83
CA ALA A 119 7.93 -3.54 -6.88
C ALA A 119 7.56 -3.98 -5.45
N MET A 120 6.32 -3.75 -5.03
CA MET A 120 5.81 -4.17 -3.72
C MET A 120 5.91 -5.69 -3.54
N TYR A 121 5.51 -6.48 -4.53
CA TYR A 121 5.62 -7.94 -4.48
C TYR A 121 7.07 -8.44 -4.51
N VAL A 122 7.97 -7.75 -5.22
CA VAL A 122 9.41 -8.09 -5.25
C VAL A 122 10.09 -7.78 -3.91
N ILE A 123 9.75 -6.66 -3.27
CA ILE A 123 10.25 -6.29 -1.94
C ILE A 123 9.70 -7.22 -0.85
N GLY A 124 8.50 -7.77 -1.09
CA GLY A 124 7.80 -8.68 -0.18
C GLY A 124 6.80 -7.93 0.71
N ILE A 125 5.75 -8.64 1.12
CA ILE A 125 4.72 -8.10 2.00
C ILE A 125 5.16 -8.35 3.45
N SER A 126 5.39 -7.28 4.21
CA SER A 126 5.63 -7.37 5.64
C SER A 126 4.32 -7.65 6.37
N GLY A 127 4.27 -8.74 7.14
CA GLY A 127 3.12 -9.03 7.99
C GLY A 127 3.52 -9.84 9.23
N LEU A 128 2.56 -10.08 10.09
CA LEU A 128 2.79 -10.89 11.29
C LEU A 128 3.06 -12.32 10.88
N LYS A 129 4.24 -12.83 11.26
CA LYS A 129 4.63 -14.21 11.03
C LYS A 129 3.58 -15.17 11.64
N PRO A 130 3.11 -16.20 10.91
CA PRO A 130 2.03 -17.10 11.35
C PRO A 130 2.51 -18.13 12.37
N GLN A 131 3.02 -17.66 13.50
CA GLN A 131 3.41 -18.50 14.62
C GLN A 131 2.26 -18.67 15.59
N ILE A 132 1.87 -19.92 15.83
CA ILE A 132 0.82 -20.32 16.76
C ILE A 132 1.28 -20.03 18.19
N GLY A 133 0.48 -19.24 18.90
CA GLY A 133 0.60 -19.01 20.34
C GLY A 133 -0.14 -20.09 21.12
N GLU A 134 -0.98 -19.69 22.06
CA GLU A 134 -1.79 -20.63 22.82
C GLU A 134 -2.82 -21.35 21.93
N VAL A 135 -2.96 -22.66 22.13
CA VAL A 135 -3.98 -23.49 21.47
C VAL A 135 -5.04 -23.83 22.51
N VAL A 136 -6.29 -23.45 22.24
CA VAL A 136 -7.41 -23.69 23.16
C VAL A 136 -7.65 -25.20 23.30
N PRO A 137 -7.76 -25.75 24.53
CA PRO A 137 -8.08 -27.17 24.74
C PRO A 137 -9.37 -27.60 24.03
N ASP A 138 -9.44 -28.86 23.59
CA ASP A 138 -10.57 -29.47 22.88
C ASP A 138 -11.02 -28.81 21.55
N SER A 139 -10.25 -27.84 21.07
CA SER A 139 -10.47 -27.14 19.79
C SER A 139 -10.14 -28.00 18.57
N ILE A 140 -10.49 -27.49 17.38
CA ILE A 140 -10.16 -28.13 16.10
C ILE A 140 -8.63 -28.22 15.94
N ALA A 141 -7.91 -27.14 16.25
CA ALA A 141 -6.45 -27.11 16.21
C ALA A 141 -5.81 -28.08 17.20
N ALA A 142 -6.33 -28.18 18.43
CA ALA A 142 -5.84 -29.14 19.43
C ALA A 142 -6.03 -30.58 18.95
N LYS A 143 -7.19 -30.91 18.37
CA LYS A 143 -7.50 -32.25 17.82
C LYS A 143 -6.65 -32.59 16.60
N ALA A 144 -6.28 -31.60 15.79
CA ALA A 144 -5.31 -31.74 14.71
C ALA A 144 -3.86 -31.90 15.21
N GLY A 145 -3.63 -31.74 16.52
CA GLY A 145 -2.30 -31.87 17.13
C GLY A 145 -1.41 -30.65 16.93
N LEU A 146 -1.98 -29.47 16.67
CA LEU A 146 -1.24 -28.21 16.71
C LEU A 146 -0.85 -27.86 18.14
N ARG A 147 0.32 -27.22 18.29
CA ARG A 147 0.90 -26.84 19.58
C ARG A 147 1.43 -25.42 19.52
N GLN A 148 1.64 -24.86 20.71
CA GLN A 148 2.28 -23.54 20.85
C GLN A 148 3.69 -23.54 20.27
N GLY A 149 4.05 -22.44 19.62
CA GLY A 149 5.37 -22.18 19.04
C GLY A 149 5.55 -22.71 17.62
N VAL A 150 4.59 -23.49 17.11
CA VAL A 150 4.58 -24.02 15.74
C VAL A 150 4.30 -22.90 14.73
N GLU A 151 5.04 -22.87 13.63
CA GLU A 151 4.85 -21.94 12.51
C GLU A 151 4.06 -22.62 11.40
N ILE A 152 3.02 -21.96 10.88
CA ILE A 152 2.32 -22.41 9.67
C ILE A 152 3.13 -21.92 8.46
N VAL A 153 3.56 -22.83 7.59
CA VAL A 153 4.42 -22.53 6.43
C VAL A 153 3.59 -22.44 5.15
N SER A 154 2.62 -23.33 4.98
CA SER A 154 1.68 -23.32 3.86
C SER A 154 0.31 -23.83 4.29
N VAL A 155 -0.71 -23.37 3.57
CA VAL A 155 -2.07 -23.92 3.61
C VAL A 155 -2.26 -24.64 2.27
N ASP A 156 -2.45 -25.96 2.33
CA ASP A 156 -2.25 -26.86 1.20
C ASP A 156 -0.89 -26.63 0.51
N GLU A 157 -0.90 -26.25 -0.77
CA GLU A 157 0.31 -25.98 -1.57
C GLU A 157 0.70 -24.50 -1.59
N GLU A 158 -0.15 -23.61 -1.02
CA GLU A 158 0.04 -22.16 -1.07
C GLU A 158 0.89 -21.64 0.12
N PRO A 159 2.04 -20.98 -0.14
CA PRO A 159 2.90 -20.43 0.91
C PRO A 159 2.20 -19.34 1.71
N THR A 160 2.30 -19.41 3.04
CA THR A 160 1.67 -18.45 3.94
C THR A 160 2.70 -17.74 4.80
N PRO A 161 3.36 -16.67 4.30
CA PRO A 161 4.40 -15.95 5.06
C PRO A 161 3.83 -15.10 6.20
N THR A 162 2.52 -14.83 6.21
CA THR A 162 1.83 -13.97 7.18
C THR A 162 0.56 -14.61 7.70
N TRP A 163 0.09 -14.20 8.88
CA TRP A 163 -1.23 -14.59 9.41
C TRP A 163 -2.39 -14.24 8.47
N GLU A 164 -2.28 -13.12 7.77
CA GLU A 164 -3.26 -12.69 6.77
C GLU A 164 -3.31 -13.69 5.61
N ALA A 165 -2.15 -14.15 5.12
CA ALA A 165 -2.10 -15.20 4.10
C ALA A 165 -2.74 -16.50 4.59
N VAL A 166 -2.46 -16.95 5.82
CA VAL A 166 -3.12 -18.13 6.39
C VAL A 166 -4.65 -18.00 6.36
N ILE A 167 -5.17 -16.84 6.78
CA ILE A 167 -6.62 -16.59 6.81
C ILE A 167 -7.19 -16.58 5.39
N ASN A 168 -6.57 -15.85 4.46
CA ASN A 168 -7.03 -15.72 3.09
C ASN A 168 -7.05 -17.06 2.35
N GLU A 169 -6.04 -17.91 2.56
CA GLU A 169 -5.99 -19.25 1.93
C GLU A 169 -6.93 -20.26 2.61
N THR A 170 -7.24 -20.07 3.91
CA THR A 170 -8.15 -20.98 4.62
C THR A 170 -9.63 -20.67 4.36
N ILE A 171 -10.00 -19.40 4.13
CA ILE A 171 -11.40 -18.97 3.94
C ILE A 171 -12.12 -19.73 2.81
N PRO A 172 -11.56 -19.84 1.59
CA PRO A 172 -12.20 -20.59 0.49
C PRO A 172 -12.49 -22.04 0.88
N LYS A 173 -11.56 -22.68 1.62
CA LYS A 173 -11.68 -24.09 2.06
C LYS A 173 -12.76 -24.31 3.10
N VAL A 174 -13.07 -23.29 3.91
CA VAL A 174 -14.21 -23.32 4.84
C VAL A 174 -15.53 -23.36 4.07
N VAL A 175 -15.64 -22.61 2.97
CA VAL A 175 -16.86 -22.57 2.13
C VAL A 175 -17.12 -23.94 1.50
N ASP A 176 -16.06 -24.61 1.03
CA ASP A 176 -16.16 -25.93 0.40
C ASP A 176 -16.42 -27.07 1.41
N GLY A 177 -16.29 -26.80 2.72
CA GLY A 177 -16.49 -27.79 3.78
C GLY A 177 -15.42 -28.89 3.77
N GLU A 178 -14.21 -28.57 3.32
CA GLU A 178 -13.14 -29.55 3.12
C GLU A 178 -12.21 -29.69 4.34
N THR A 179 -11.37 -30.71 4.30
CA THR A 179 -10.20 -30.80 5.19
C THR A 179 -9.05 -30.08 4.52
N VAL A 180 -8.38 -29.17 5.23
CA VAL A 180 -7.22 -28.44 4.72
C VAL A 180 -5.92 -29.02 5.28
N ASN A 181 -4.88 -29.13 4.47
CA ASN A 181 -3.58 -29.64 4.91
C ASN A 181 -2.63 -28.50 5.20
N LEU A 182 -2.30 -28.28 6.46
CA LEU A 182 -1.27 -27.32 6.85
C LEU A 182 0.11 -27.97 6.77
N LEU A 183 1.07 -27.33 6.11
CA LEU A 183 2.47 -27.62 6.36
C LEU A 183 2.92 -26.75 7.52
N VAL A 184 3.37 -27.39 8.61
CA VAL A 184 3.82 -26.67 9.80
C VAL A 184 5.28 -26.96 10.09
N ARG A 185 5.99 -25.97 10.63
CA ARG A 185 7.36 -26.06 11.11
C ARG A 185 7.36 -26.03 12.63
N GLU A 186 7.89 -27.09 13.23
CA GLU A 186 8.08 -27.24 14.67
C GLU A 186 9.24 -26.36 15.17
N GLN A 187 9.34 -26.18 16.49
CA GLN A 187 10.41 -25.38 17.10
C GLN A 187 11.83 -25.93 16.84
N ASP A 188 11.95 -27.22 16.56
CA ASP A 188 13.21 -27.88 16.20
C ASP A 188 13.57 -27.77 14.70
N GLY A 189 12.75 -27.05 13.92
CA GLY A 189 12.95 -26.83 12.50
C GLY A 189 12.38 -27.92 11.58
N ARG A 190 11.89 -29.05 12.12
CA ARG A 190 11.26 -30.10 11.31
C ARG A 190 9.90 -29.63 10.78
N THR A 191 9.60 -30.02 9.55
CA THR A 191 8.29 -29.76 8.95
C THR A 191 7.42 -31.01 8.97
N ARG A 192 6.12 -30.86 9.26
CA ARG A 192 5.13 -31.93 9.14
C ARG A 192 3.83 -31.42 8.54
N LYS A 193 3.06 -32.32 7.92
CA LYS A 193 1.71 -32.02 7.44
C LYS A 193 0.69 -32.29 8.55
N VAL A 194 -0.30 -31.41 8.68
CA VAL A 194 -1.37 -31.46 9.66
C VAL A 194 -2.69 -31.20 8.96
N ALA A 195 -3.59 -32.17 9.00
CA ALA A 195 -4.93 -32.03 8.44
C ALA A 195 -5.86 -31.35 9.46
N ILE A 196 -6.55 -30.28 9.05
CA ILE A 196 -7.57 -29.58 9.83
C ILE A 196 -8.93 -29.82 9.20
N ASP A 197 -9.87 -30.34 9.98
CA ASP A 197 -11.26 -30.55 9.54
C ASP A 197 -12.09 -29.26 9.72
N LEU A 198 -12.47 -28.64 8.60
CA LEU A 198 -13.24 -27.39 8.59
C LEU A 198 -14.75 -27.61 8.49
N ARG A 199 -15.25 -28.85 8.42
CA ARG A 199 -16.69 -29.16 8.25
C ARG A 199 -17.61 -28.60 9.33
N ARG A 200 -17.07 -28.22 10.49
CA ARG A 200 -17.79 -27.64 11.63
C ARG A 200 -17.62 -26.12 11.77
N VAL A 201 -16.96 -25.50 10.80
CA VAL A 201 -16.76 -24.06 10.69
C VAL A 201 -17.75 -23.55 9.65
N HIS A 202 -18.64 -22.64 10.06
CA HIS A 202 -19.62 -22.07 9.16
C HIS A 202 -19.15 -20.71 8.63
N ILE A 203 -19.67 -20.31 7.47
CA ILE A 203 -19.36 -19.00 6.86
C ILE A 203 -19.71 -17.84 7.81
N ASP A 204 -20.75 -17.99 8.64
CA ASP A 204 -21.11 -17.01 9.67
C ASP A 204 -20.03 -16.81 10.74
N ASP A 205 -19.17 -17.82 10.97
CA ASP A 205 -18.01 -17.73 11.86
C ASP A 205 -16.87 -16.89 11.25
N LEU A 206 -16.93 -16.53 9.96
CA LEU A 206 -15.91 -15.72 9.28
C LEU A 206 -16.16 -14.21 9.43
N ALA A 207 -17.41 -13.79 9.66
CA ALA A 207 -17.85 -12.39 9.53
C ALA A 207 -17.20 -11.37 10.49
N ARG A 208 -16.34 -11.80 11.43
CA ARG A 208 -15.68 -10.92 12.41
C ARG A 208 -14.22 -11.29 12.72
N GLY A 209 -13.50 -11.95 11.81
CA GLY A 209 -12.13 -12.39 12.06
C GLY A 209 -12.03 -13.49 13.13
N SER A 210 -13.14 -14.19 13.39
CA SER A 210 -13.23 -15.27 14.38
C SER A 210 -12.72 -16.62 13.88
N LEU A 211 -12.21 -16.72 12.65
CA LEU A 211 -11.68 -17.98 12.09
C LEU A 211 -10.64 -18.61 13.03
N LEU A 212 -9.59 -17.87 13.40
CA LEU A 212 -8.55 -18.38 14.31
C LEU A 212 -9.14 -18.78 15.66
N ARG A 213 -10.04 -17.96 16.21
CA ARG A 213 -10.74 -18.27 17.47
C ARG A 213 -11.57 -19.55 17.37
N ARG A 214 -12.24 -19.78 16.24
CA ARG A 214 -13.07 -20.97 15.99
C ARG A 214 -12.23 -22.22 15.80
N LEU A 215 -11.07 -22.08 15.15
CA LEU A 215 -10.05 -23.13 15.09
C LEU A 215 -9.42 -23.39 16.46
N GLY A 216 -9.51 -22.44 17.40
CA GLY A 216 -8.87 -22.49 18.72
C GLY A 216 -7.40 -22.10 18.68
N ILE A 217 -7.00 -21.31 17.69
CA ILE A 217 -5.65 -20.80 17.49
C ILE A 217 -5.60 -19.36 17.97
N GLN A 218 -4.65 -19.03 18.83
CA GLN A 218 -4.29 -17.65 19.13
C GLN A 218 -2.95 -17.33 18.47
N PRO A 219 -2.82 -16.18 17.76
CA PRO A 219 -1.52 -15.72 17.30
C PRO A 219 -0.53 -15.58 18.47
N TYR A 220 0.72 -16.00 18.27
CA TYR A 220 1.76 -15.76 19.25
C TYR A 220 1.89 -14.26 19.52
N ARG A 221 1.80 -13.89 20.79
CA ARG A 221 2.10 -12.54 21.28
C ARG A 221 3.32 -12.63 22.17
N PRO A 222 4.39 -11.87 21.91
CA PRO A 222 5.52 -11.82 22.83
C PRO A 222 5.03 -11.35 24.20
N HIS A 223 5.51 -12.00 25.25
CA HIS A 223 5.28 -11.52 26.60
C HIS A 223 6.07 -10.23 26.78
N LEU A 224 5.38 -9.10 26.68
CA LEU A 224 5.93 -7.79 27.01
C LEU A 224 5.51 -7.52 28.46
N GLU A 225 6.50 -7.36 29.33
CA GLU A 225 6.24 -6.92 30.71
C GLU A 225 5.50 -5.59 30.66
N ALA A 226 4.44 -5.48 31.46
CA ALA A 226 3.61 -4.28 31.50
C ALA A 226 4.28 -3.18 32.33
N VAL A 227 5.43 -2.71 31.85
CA VAL A 227 6.24 -1.70 32.53
C VAL A 227 5.76 -0.31 32.14
N ILE A 228 5.46 0.52 33.13
CA ILE A 228 5.03 1.89 32.91
C ILE A 228 6.21 2.71 32.38
N GLY A 229 6.12 3.19 31.14
CA GLY A 229 7.18 4.03 30.56
C GLY A 229 7.22 5.44 31.13
N GLU A 230 6.07 6.09 31.25
CA GLU A 230 5.93 7.45 31.75
C GLU A 230 4.61 7.62 32.51
N VAL A 231 4.62 8.43 33.58
CA VAL A 231 3.42 8.81 34.33
C VAL A 231 3.19 10.31 34.17
N LEU A 232 1.99 10.67 33.73
CA LEU A 232 1.59 12.08 33.56
C LEU A 232 1.49 12.79 34.92
N ALA A 233 2.20 13.92 35.05
CA ALA A 233 2.14 14.78 36.23
C ALA A 233 0.71 15.29 36.50
N GLY A 234 0.26 15.19 37.74
CA GLY A 234 -1.11 15.50 38.17
C GLY A 234 -2.17 14.51 37.66
N GLY A 235 -1.77 13.40 37.04
CA GLY A 235 -2.66 12.37 36.55
C GLY A 235 -3.24 11.46 37.64
N ALA A 236 -4.24 10.66 37.30
CA ALA A 236 -4.80 9.67 38.23
C ALA A 236 -3.77 8.59 38.61
N ALA A 237 -2.90 8.20 37.67
CA ALA A 237 -1.83 7.23 37.88
C ALA A 237 -0.79 7.69 38.91
N GLU A 238 -0.34 8.95 38.83
CA GLU A 238 0.57 9.52 39.84
C GLU A 238 -0.12 9.60 41.22
N ARG A 239 -1.39 10.02 41.26
CA ARG A 239 -2.18 10.08 42.51
C ARG A 239 -2.41 8.72 43.15
N SER A 240 -2.48 7.65 42.35
CA SER A 240 -2.56 6.28 42.86
C SER A 240 -1.20 5.71 43.28
N GLY A 241 -0.12 6.46 43.10
CA GLY A 241 1.23 6.07 43.49
C GLY A 241 2.01 5.28 42.44
N LEU A 242 1.49 5.13 41.22
CA LEU A 242 2.19 4.46 40.12
C LEU A 242 3.37 5.33 39.65
N ARG A 243 4.48 4.69 39.30
CA ARG A 243 5.73 5.31 38.84
C ARG A 243 6.17 4.72 37.51
N ALA A 244 7.00 5.46 36.80
CA ALA A 244 7.71 4.89 35.65
C ALA A 244 8.62 3.74 36.14
N GLY A 245 8.55 2.59 35.50
CA GLY A 245 9.25 1.37 35.89
C GLY A 245 8.44 0.38 36.74
N ASP A 246 7.26 0.77 37.22
CA ASP A 246 6.30 -0.16 37.84
C ASP A 246 5.70 -1.13 36.81
#